data_AF-A0A257AUR9-F1
#
_entry.id   AF-A0A257AUR9-F1
#
_cell.length_a   1.000
_cell.length_b   1.000
_cell.length_c   1.000
_cell.angle_alpha   90.00
_cell.angle_beta   90.00
_cell.angle_gamma   90.00
#
_symmetry.space_group_name_H-M   'P 1'
#
loop_
_entity.id
_entity.type
_entity.pdbx_description
1 polymer ?
#
loop_
_entity_poly.entity_id
_entity_poly.type
_entity_poly.pdbx_seq_one_letter_code
_entity_poly.pdbx_strand_id
1 'polypeptide(L)'
;QNLTMKFGPKESRFIFDEKHHGEKHVPLGDLIFLDRERCIQCARCIRFQDDIAGEPVLGFYQRGRHTDIVTYSDPGFDSVFSGNTTDICPVGALTTADFRFGARPWELKQAASVCSQCPVGCNVTFNVRREAKAGGGYVIKRAMP
;
A
#
# COMPACT_ATOMS: atom_id res chain seq x y z
N GLN A 1 5.70 9.43 8.18
CA GLN A 1 5.22 10.25 9.32
C GLN A 1 6.14 10.07 10.53
N ASN A 2 6.24 8.87 11.11
CA ASN A 2 7.06 8.61 12.32
C ASN A 2 8.52 9.12 12.21
N LEU A 3 9.18 8.92 11.06
CA LEU A 3 10.55 9.40 10.85
C LEU A 3 10.66 10.93 10.90
N THR A 4 9.71 11.65 10.29
CA THR A 4 9.67 13.12 10.34
C THR A 4 9.45 13.62 11.77
N MET A 5 8.56 12.97 12.54
CA MET A 5 8.31 13.35 13.94
C MET A 5 9.55 13.13 14.84
N LYS A 6 10.37 12.12 14.54
CA LYS A 6 11.54 11.77 15.36
C LYS A 6 12.82 12.53 14.94
N PHE A 7 13.00 12.77 13.64
CA PHE A 7 14.27 13.24 13.08
C PHE A 7 14.13 14.47 12.17
N GLY A 8 12.92 14.85 11.77
CA GLY A 8 12.66 15.93 10.82
C GLY A 8 12.51 17.30 11.48
N PRO A 9 12.56 18.38 10.68
CA PRO A 9 12.28 19.73 11.16
C PRO A 9 10.80 19.88 11.52
N LYS A 10 10.50 20.80 12.46
CA LYS A 10 9.13 21.09 12.90
C LYS A 10 8.34 21.94 11.90
N GLU A 11 9.03 22.77 11.14
CA GLU A 11 8.43 23.76 10.23
C GLU A 11 8.90 23.55 8.79
N SER A 12 8.01 23.85 7.83
CA SER A 12 8.30 23.78 6.40
C SER A 12 8.91 25.09 5.92
N ARG A 13 9.94 24.99 5.07
CA ARG A 13 10.47 26.13 4.29
C ARG A 13 9.96 26.15 2.84
N PHE A 14 9.17 25.14 2.47
CA PHE A 14 8.67 24.99 1.11
C PHE A 14 7.47 25.91 0.88
N ILE A 15 7.43 26.60 -0.27
CA ILE A 15 6.33 27.47 -0.67
C ILE A 15 5.18 26.58 -1.15
N PHE A 16 4.04 26.62 -0.45
CA PHE A 16 3.00 25.59 -0.61
C PHE A 16 2.24 25.65 -1.94
N ASP A 17 2.21 26.79 -2.60
CA ASP A 17 1.67 27.01 -3.93
C ASP A 17 2.46 26.26 -5.02
N GLU A 18 3.75 26.03 -4.81
CA GLU A 18 4.59 25.25 -5.71
C GLU A 18 4.42 23.74 -5.54
N LYS A 19 3.48 23.26 -4.72
CA LYS A 19 3.31 21.82 -4.46
C LYS A 19 2.98 21.07 -5.75
N HIS A 20 3.64 19.92 -5.94
CA HIS A 20 3.28 19.02 -7.04
C HIS A 20 1.90 18.39 -6.79
N HIS A 21 1.03 18.48 -7.79
CA HIS A 21 -0.28 17.89 -7.79
C HIS A 21 -0.33 16.72 -8.78
N GLY A 22 -0.62 15.54 -8.24
CA GLY A 22 -0.73 14.30 -8.99
C GLY A 22 -2.11 13.68 -8.83
N GLU A 23 -2.43 12.74 -9.72
CA GLU A 23 -3.67 12.00 -9.65
C GLU A 23 -3.72 11.14 -8.38
N LYS A 24 -4.91 11.08 -7.79
CA LYS A 24 -5.23 10.24 -6.64
C LYS A 24 -6.10 9.10 -7.11
N HIS A 25 -6.02 7.97 -6.41
CA HIS A 25 -6.89 6.82 -6.69
C HIS A 25 -6.78 6.33 -8.14
N VAL A 26 -5.55 6.23 -8.65
CA VAL A 26 -5.26 5.64 -9.96
C VAL A 26 -5.29 4.12 -9.80
N PRO A 27 -6.15 3.37 -10.52
CA PRO A 27 -6.11 1.91 -10.48
C PRO A 27 -4.83 1.43 -11.18
N LEU A 28 -4.02 0.64 -10.48
CA LEU A 28 -2.92 -0.10 -11.11
C LEU A 28 -3.37 -1.48 -11.59
N GLY A 29 -4.39 -2.02 -10.94
CA GLY A 29 -5.07 -3.27 -11.26
C GLY A 29 -6.35 -3.35 -10.44
N ASP A 30 -6.93 -4.55 -10.29
CA ASP A 30 -8.21 -4.71 -9.59
C ASP A 30 -8.09 -4.52 -8.07
N LEU A 31 -6.95 -4.92 -7.49
CA LEU A 31 -6.76 -4.91 -6.03
C LEU A 31 -6.06 -3.65 -5.52
N ILE A 32 -5.18 -3.03 -6.30
CA ILE A 32 -4.25 -2.00 -5.84
C ILE A 32 -4.53 -0.64 -6.48
N PHE A 33 -4.70 0.36 -5.63
CA PHE A 33 -4.78 1.77 -6.02
C PHE A 33 -3.50 2.53 -5.67
N LEU A 34 -3.11 3.42 -6.57
CA LEU A 34 -1.99 4.34 -6.45
C LEU A 34 -2.47 5.78 -6.23
N ASP A 35 -2.00 6.40 -5.14
CA ASP A 35 -2.06 7.84 -4.92
C ASP A 35 -0.70 8.45 -5.32
N ARG A 36 -0.58 9.03 -6.52
CA ARG A 36 0.69 9.55 -7.05
C ARG A 36 1.27 10.69 -6.21
N GLU A 37 0.43 11.55 -5.64
CA GLU A 37 0.88 12.63 -4.72
C GLU A 37 1.59 12.13 -3.45
N ARG A 38 1.38 10.87 -3.05
CA ARG A 38 1.95 10.33 -1.81
C ARG A 38 3.20 9.50 -2.07
N CYS A 39 3.46 9.11 -3.32
CA CYS A 39 4.61 8.30 -3.67
C CYS A 39 5.88 9.14 -3.55
N ILE A 40 6.88 8.61 -2.83
CA ILE A 40 8.20 9.24 -2.66
C ILE A 40 9.25 8.62 -3.61
N GLN A 41 8.80 7.87 -4.62
CA GLN A 41 9.65 7.25 -5.66
C GLN A 41 10.81 6.40 -5.10
N CYS A 42 10.63 5.76 -3.94
CA CYS A 42 11.66 4.95 -3.29
C CYS A 42 11.99 3.61 -3.99
N ALA A 43 11.30 3.30 -5.09
CA ALA A 43 11.44 2.09 -5.90
C ALA A 43 11.23 0.74 -5.17
N ARG A 44 10.78 0.72 -3.90
CA ARG A 44 10.64 -0.54 -3.14
C ARG A 44 9.61 -1.49 -3.75
N CYS A 45 8.48 -0.97 -4.24
CA CYS A 45 7.45 -1.79 -4.88
C CYS A 45 7.94 -2.36 -6.23
N ILE A 46 8.66 -1.56 -7.03
CA ILE A 46 9.27 -2.00 -8.29
C ILE A 46 10.29 -3.10 -8.03
N ARG A 47 11.24 -2.87 -7.11
CA ARG A 47 12.25 -3.88 -6.76
C ARG A 47 11.66 -5.13 -6.13
N PHE A 48 10.61 -5.01 -5.32
CA PHE A 48 9.94 -6.20 -4.79
C PHE A 48 9.35 -7.06 -5.91
N GLN A 49 8.72 -6.44 -6.90
CA GLN A 49 8.12 -7.13 -8.03
C GLN A 49 9.20 -7.80 -8.91
N ASP A 50 10.29 -7.09 -9.20
CA ASP A 50 11.41 -7.61 -9.99
C ASP A 50 12.23 -8.68 -9.24
N ASP A 51 12.77 -8.33 -8.06
CA ASP A 51 13.76 -9.15 -7.34
C ASP A 51 13.13 -10.32 -6.56
N ILE A 52 11.92 -10.14 -6.00
CA ILE A 52 11.32 -11.09 -5.05
C ILE A 52 10.16 -11.86 -5.67
N ALA A 53 9.22 -11.15 -6.31
CA ALA A 53 8.11 -11.82 -7.00
C ALA A 53 8.57 -12.46 -8.32
N GLY A 54 9.66 -11.95 -8.93
CA GLY A 54 10.15 -12.41 -10.23
C GLY A 54 9.25 -11.98 -11.40
N GLU A 55 8.42 -10.96 -11.19
CA GLU A 55 7.38 -10.48 -12.09
C GLU A 55 7.55 -8.96 -12.25
N PRO A 56 8.34 -8.47 -13.22
CA PRO A 56 8.66 -7.04 -13.37
C PRO A 56 7.50 -6.23 -13.98
N VAL A 57 6.32 -6.27 -13.35
CA VAL A 57 5.07 -5.66 -13.83
C VAL A 57 4.94 -4.18 -13.49
N LEU A 58 5.77 -3.65 -12.59
CA LEU A 58 5.83 -2.25 -12.23
C LEU A 58 7.14 -1.61 -12.69
N GLY A 59 7.07 -0.34 -13.08
CA GLY A 59 8.29 0.43 -13.30
C GLY A 59 8.05 1.93 -13.26
N PHE A 60 9.14 2.67 -13.45
CA PHE A 60 9.06 4.12 -13.58
C PHE A 60 8.71 4.52 -15.01
N TYR A 61 7.91 5.56 -15.12
CA TYR A 61 7.59 6.26 -16.35
C TYR A 61 7.96 7.73 -16.18
N GLN A 62 8.38 8.39 -17.26
CA GLN A 62 8.89 9.77 -17.29
C GLN A 62 10.14 10.00 -16.41
N ARG A 63 10.55 11.26 -16.26
CA ARG A 63 11.82 11.66 -15.61
C ARG A 63 11.63 12.89 -14.73
N GLY A 64 12.41 12.94 -13.65
CA GLY A 64 12.51 14.10 -12.76
C GLY A 64 11.25 14.27 -11.93
N ARG A 65 10.71 15.48 -11.88
CA ARG A 65 9.51 15.77 -11.08
C ARG A 65 8.26 15.04 -11.57
N HIS A 66 8.24 14.67 -12.85
CA HIS A 66 7.12 13.96 -13.47
C HIS A 66 7.27 12.43 -13.42
N THR A 67 8.28 11.89 -12.70
CA THR A 67 8.44 10.45 -12.60
C THR A 67 7.26 9.82 -11.85
N ASP A 68 6.57 8.90 -12.51
CA ASP A 68 5.44 8.18 -11.96
C ASP A 68 5.67 6.67 -11.99
N ILE A 69 4.95 5.95 -11.12
CA ILE A 69 4.90 4.48 -11.16
C ILE A 69 3.75 4.08 -12.07
N VAL A 70 4.04 3.18 -13.01
CA VAL A 70 3.05 2.61 -13.92
C VAL A 70 3.15 1.09 -13.91
N THR A 71 2.08 0.44 -14.38
CA THR A 71 2.10 -0.99 -14.69
C THR A 71 2.43 -1.20 -16.17
N TYR A 72 3.20 -2.23 -16.46
CA TYR A 72 3.56 -2.67 -17.81
C TYR A 72 2.92 -4.02 -18.19
N SER A 73 2.04 -4.57 -17.35
CA SER A 73 1.32 -5.82 -17.62
C SER A 73 -0.08 -5.55 -18.18
N ASP A 74 -0.63 -6.54 -18.89
CA ASP A 74 -2.04 -6.61 -19.30
C ASP A 74 -2.59 -8.00 -18.91
N PRO A 75 -3.52 -8.11 -17.95
CA PRO A 75 -4.20 -7.04 -17.22
C PRO A 75 -3.26 -6.24 -16.29
N GLY A 76 -3.71 -5.06 -15.88
CA GLY A 76 -2.92 -4.14 -15.05
C GLY A 76 -2.54 -4.74 -13.70
N PHE A 77 -1.23 -4.65 -13.37
CA PHE A 77 -0.62 -5.16 -12.16
C PHE A 77 -0.96 -6.65 -11.87
N ASP A 78 -0.77 -7.48 -12.88
CA ASP A 78 -0.97 -8.93 -12.80
C ASP A 78 0.22 -9.60 -12.08
N SER A 79 0.10 -9.72 -10.76
CA SER A 79 1.06 -10.43 -9.91
C SER A 79 0.37 -11.11 -8.75
N VAL A 80 0.74 -12.36 -8.48
CA VAL A 80 0.23 -13.16 -7.35
C VAL A 80 0.57 -12.50 -6.01
N PHE A 81 1.70 -11.79 -5.94
CA PHE A 81 2.18 -11.10 -4.74
C PHE A 81 1.94 -9.58 -4.77
N SER A 82 1.07 -9.10 -5.65
CA SER A 82 0.71 -7.68 -5.77
C SER A 82 0.27 -7.07 -4.43
N GLY A 83 -0.48 -7.80 -3.61
CA GLY A 83 -0.96 -7.38 -2.28
C GLY A 83 0.16 -6.96 -1.31
N ASN A 84 1.29 -7.67 -1.33
CA ASN A 84 2.43 -7.43 -0.44
C ASN A 84 3.10 -6.07 -0.71
N THR A 85 2.90 -5.48 -1.89
CA THR A 85 3.44 -4.15 -2.18
C THR A 85 2.87 -3.04 -1.29
N THR A 86 1.66 -3.25 -0.74
CA THR A 86 1.05 -2.30 0.20
C THR A 86 1.75 -2.26 1.56
N ASP A 87 2.29 -3.40 2.02
CA ASP A 87 3.05 -3.48 3.27
C ASP A 87 4.48 -2.97 3.11
N ILE A 88 5.08 -3.17 1.94
CA ILE A 88 6.44 -2.72 1.64
C ILE A 88 6.50 -1.21 1.39
N CYS A 89 5.40 -0.61 0.94
CA CYS A 89 5.32 0.82 0.69
C CYS A 89 5.43 1.59 2.02
N PRO A 90 6.49 2.41 2.21
CA PRO A 90 6.71 3.11 3.49
C PRO A 90 5.74 4.29 3.70
N VAL A 91 4.89 4.56 2.71
CA VAL A 91 3.94 5.66 2.63
C VAL A 91 2.59 5.12 2.18
N GLY A 92 1.50 5.85 2.42
CA GLY A 92 0.16 5.46 1.99
C GLY A 92 -0.11 5.73 0.51
N ALA A 93 0.85 5.45 -0.37
CA ALA A 93 0.73 5.64 -1.82
C ALA A 93 0.08 4.43 -2.49
N LEU A 94 0.45 3.21 -2.08
CA LEU A 94 -0.19 1.97 -2.53
C LEU A 94 -1.16 1.51 -1.45
N THR A 95 -2.43 1.34 -1.82
CA THR A 95 -3.48 0.89 -0.89
C THR A 95 -4.34 -0.16 -1.56
N THR A 96 -4.78 -1.16 -0.80
CA THR A 96 -5.71 -2.18 -1.30
C THR A 96 -7.14 -1.62 -1.39
N ALA A 97 -7.90 -2.10 -2.39
CA ALA A 97 -9.28 -1.70 -2.67
C ALA A 97 -10.23 -1.96 -1.47
N ASP A 98 -10.02 -3.09 -0.79
CA ASP A 98 -10.86 -3.61 0.29
C ASP A 98 -10.68 -2.85 1.62
N PHE A 99 -9.44 -2.50 1.97
CA PHE A 99 -9.11 -1.89 3.26
C PHE A 99 -9.12 -0.36 3.20
N ARG A 100 -9.02 0.24 2.00
CA ARG A 100 -8.99 1.69 1.84
C ARG A 100 -10.22 2.34 2.51
N PHE A 101 -9.95 3.17 3.51
CA PHE A 101 -10.97 3.84 4.35
C PHE A 101 -11.87 2.93 5.19
N GLY A 102 -11.59 1.61 5.26
CA GLY A 102 -12.37 0.68 6.09
C GLY A 102 -12.11 0.81 7.60
N ALA A 103 -10.88 1.13 7.99
CA ALA A 103 -10.48 1.34 9.39
C ALA A 103 -9.18 2.16 9.49
N ARG A 104 -8.81 2.52 10.73
CA ARG A 104 -7.49 3.11 11.05
C ARG A 104 -6.64 2.15 11.88
N PRO A 105 -5.29 2.18 11.75
CA PRO A 105 -4.41 1.22 12.43
C PRO A 105 -4.61 1.15 13.95
N TRP A 106 -4.87 2.28 14.62
CA TRP A 106 -5.08 2.33 16.08
C TRP A 106 -6.45 1.80 16.54
N GLU A 107 -7.40 1.55 15.62
CA GLU A 107 -8.69 0.94 15.93
C GLU A 107 -8.65 -0.59 15.84
N LEU A 108 -7.58 -1.15 15.28
CA LEU A 108 -7.45 -2.57 14.96
C LEU A 108 -6.82 -3.32 16.12
N LYS A 109 -7.36 -4.52 16.41
CA LYS A 109 -6.71 -5.51 17.27
C LYS A 109 -6.05 -6.56 16.38
N GLN A 110 -4.81 -6.90 16.70
CA GLN A 110 -4.04 -7.90 15.97
C GLN A 110 -4.26 -9.29 16.59
N ALA A 111 -4.53 -10.28 15.75
CA ALA A 111 -4.63 -11.69 16.13
C ALA A 111 -3.71 -12.51 15.22
N ALA A 112 -2.71 -13.17 15.80
CA ALA A 112 -1.82 -14.06 15.08
C ALA A 112 -2.57 -15.34 14.66
N SER A 113 -2.34 -15.79 13.43
CA SER A 113 -2.99 -16.96 12.83
C SER A 113 -2.10 -17.57 11.73
N VAL A 114 -2.58 -18.65 11.12
CA VAL A 114 -1.96 -19.33 9.98
C VAL A 114 -2.91 -19.31 8.79
N CYS A 115 -2.39 -19.07 7.58
CA CYS A 115 -3.16 -19.08 6.35
C CYS A 115 -3.52 -20.49 5.92
N SER A 116 -4.81 -20.74 5.65
CA SER A 116 -5.33 -22.04 5.20
C SER A 116 -5.58 -22.13 3.70
N GLN A 117 -5.17 -21.13 2.89
CA GLN A 117 -5.48 -21.10 1.46
C GLN A 117 -4.58 -22.01 0.62
N CYS A 118 -3.36 -22.31 1.09
CA CYS A 118 -2.44 -23.21 0.42
C CYS A 118 -1.61 -24.02 1.44
N PRO A 119 -0.98 -25.14 1.03
CA PRO A 119 -0.20 -26.00 1.92
C PRO A 119 1.04 -25.36 2.54
N VAL A 120 1.42 -24.14 2.13
CA VAL A 120 2.57 -23.41 2.67
C VAL A 120 2.33 -23.04 4.14
N GLY A 121 1.08 -22.77 4.53
CA GLY A 121 0.77 -22.41 5.92
C GLY A 121 1.45 -21.13 6.37
N CYS A 122 1.40 -20.06 5.55
CA CYS A 122 2.03 -18.78 5.88
C CYS A 122 1.50 -18.24 7.22
N ASN A 123 2.40 -17.71 8.06
CA ASN A 123 1.98 -16.91 9.21
C ASN A 123 1.23 -15.69 8.71
N VAL A 124 0.12 -15.36 9.36
CA VAL A 124 -0.67 -14.17 9.05
C VAL A 124 -1.14 -13.50 10.34
N THR A 125 -1.29 -12.19 10.29
CA THR A 125 -1.91 -11.40 11.34
C THR A 125 -3.25 -10.86 10.86
N PHE A 126 -4.34 -11.31 11.47
CA PHE A 126 -5.66 -10.74 11.25
C PHE A 126 -5.82 -9.47 12.06
N ASN A 127 -6.05 -8.36 11.37
CA ASN A 127 -6.44 -7.10 11.97
C ASN A 127 -7.97 -7.05 12.07
N VAL A 128 -8.49 -7.18 13.29
CA VAL A 128 -9.93 -7.23 13.57
C VAL A 128 -10.41 -5.96 14.23
N ARG A 129 -11.64 -5.55 13.88
CA ARG A 129 -12.33 -4.40 14.48
C ARG A 129 -13.75 -4.80 14.83
N ARG A 130 -14.26 -4.29 15.95
CA ARG A 130 -15.67 -4.41 16.30
C ARG A 130 -16.48 -3.40 15.50
N GLU A 131 -17.52 -3.81 14.81
CA GLU A 131 -18.35 -2.90 14.01
C GLU A 131 -19.84 -3.03 14.29
N ALA A 132 -20.51 -1.88 14.35
CA ALA A 132 -21.97 -1.81 14.51
C ALA A 132 -22.71 -2.48 13.34
N LYS A 133 -22.20 -2.36 12.12
CA LYS A 133 -22.77 -3.00 10.91
C LYS A 133 -22.82 -4.53 11.01
N ALA A 134 -21.93 -5.13 11.78
CA ALA A 134 -21.88 -6.58 12.02
C ALA A 134 -22.63 -6.98 13.31
N GLY A 135 -23.62 -6.20 13.74
CA GLY A 135 -24.35 -6.45 14.99
C GLY A 135 -23.48 -6.34 16.24
N GLY A 136 -22.36 -5.59 16.15
CA GLY A 136 -21.38 -5.51 17.23
C GLY A 136 -20.40 -6.69 17.28
N GLY A 137 -20.32 -7.53 16.24
CA GLY A 137 -19.29 -8.57 16.10
C GLY A 137 -17.91 -8.02 15.73
N TYR A 138 -16.88 -8.85 15.89
CA TYR A 138 -15.56 -8.59 15.34
C TYR A 138 -15.52 -8.99 13.86
N VAL A 139 -14.96 -8.12 13.03
CA VAL A 139 -14.80 -8.33 11.58
C VAL A 139 -13.32 -8.19 11.24
N ILE A 140 -12.82 -9.08 10.38
CA ILE A 140 -11.48 -8.99 9.81
C ILE A 140 -11.48 -7.85 8.79
N LYS A 141 -10.62 -6.86 9.02
CA LYS A 141 -10.45 -5.71 8.11
C LYS A 141 -9.30 -5.87 7.15
N ARG A 142 -8.26 -6.57 7.59
CA ARG A 142 -7.06 -6.80 6.79
C ARG A 142 -6.34 -8.03 7.31
N ALA A 143 -5.92 -8.91 6.41
CA ALA A 143 -4.92 -9.93 6.71
C ALA A 143 -3.56 -9.38 6.28
N MET A 144 -2.58 -9.39 7.18
CA MET A 144 -1.19 -9.08 6.85
C MET A 144 -0.38 -10.38 6.94
N PRO A 145 0.67 -10.56 6.12
CA PRO A 145 1.66 -11.62 6.31
C PRO A 145 2.45 -11.45 7.60
#